data_AF-A0A2J8X8H0-F1
#
_entry.id   AF-A0A2J8X8H0-F1
#
_cell.length_a   1.000
_cell.length_b   1.000
_cell.length_c   1.000
_cell.angle_alpha   90.00
_cell.angle_beta   90.00
_cell.angle_gamma   90.00
#
_symmetry.space_group_name_H-M   'P 1'
#
loop_
_entity.id
_entity.type
_entity.pdbx_description
1 polymer ?
#
loop_
_entity_poly.entity_id
_entity_poly.type
_entity_poly.pdbx_seq_one_letter_code
_entity_poly.pdbx_strand_id
1 'polypeptide(L)'
;KKTSYLTELIDRYKRWKAEQSHDDSSSEDSDAETDGQASGGSDSGDWIFTIREKDPKNLENGALQPSDLDRNKMKDIPKRPFSQCLSTIISPLFAELKEKSQACGGNLGSIEELRGAIYLAEEACPGISDTMVAQLVQRLQR
;
A
#
# COMPACT_ATOMS: atom_id res chain seq x y z
N LYS A 1 -33.47 17.74 0.97
CA LYS A 1 -32.80 17.51 -0.32
C LYS A 1 -31.30 17.69 -0.13
N LYS A 2 -30.53 16.59 0.03
CA LYS A 2 -29.07 16.56 0.20
C LYS A 2 -28.39 15.72 -0.90
N THR A 3 -28.99 15.73 -2.09
CA THR A 3 -28.48 15.03 -3.27
C THR A 3 -27.35 15.80 -3.97
N SER A 4 -27.09 17.07 -3.63
CA SER A 4 -26.05 17.85 -4.33
C SER A 4 -24.65 17.34 -4.04
N TYR A 5 -24.31 17.04 -2.78
CA TYR A 5 -22.95 16.65 -2.41
C TYR A 5 -22.52 15.33 -3.05
N LEU A 6 -23.39 14.31 -3.07
CA LEU A 6 -23.10 13.05 -3.73
C LEU A 6 -22.93 13.23 -5.24
N THR A 7 -23.78 14.05 -5.86
CA THR A 7 -23.69 14.37 -7.29
C THR A 7 -22.39 15.12 -7.62
N GLU A 8 -21.99 16.07 -6.76
CA GLU A 8 -20.72 16.80 -6.89
C GLU A 8 -19.49 15.89 -6.77
N LEU A 9 -19.51 14.90 -5.87
CA LEU A 9 -18.43 13.93 -5.74
C LEU A 9 -18.31 13.04 -6.98
N ILE A 10 -19.44 12.59 -7.52
CA ILE A 10 -19.49 11.80 -8.76
C ILE A 10 -18.95 12.62 -9.93
N ASP A 11 -19.39 13.87 -10.08
CA ASP A 11 -18.93 14.73 -11.17
C ASP A 11 -17.44 15.06 -11.06
N ARG A 12 -16.94 15.29 -9.85
CA ARG A 12 -15.50 15.53 -9.61
C ARG A 12 -14.68 14.30 -10.00
N TYR A 13 -15.12 13.11 -9.64
CA TYR A 13 -14.45 11.86 -10.00
C TYR A 13 -14.46 11.62 -11.51
N LYS A 14 -15.60 11.85 -12.17
CA LYS A 14 -15.73 11.72 -13.63
C LYS A 14 -14.81 12.67 -14.38
N ARG A 15 -14.72 13.94 -13.96
CA ARG A 15 -13.79 14.92 -14.55
C ARG A 15 -12.33 14.51 -14.37
N TRP A 16 -11.95 14.08 -13.17
CA TRP A 16 -10.60 13.59 -12.90
C TRP A 16 -10.23 12.38 -13.77
N LYS A 17 -11.15 11.43 -13.95
CA LYS A 17 -10.96 10.28 -14.86
C LYS A 17 -10.82 10.71 -16.32
N ALA A 18 -11.57 11.73 -16.77
CA ALA A 18 -11.49 12.25 -18.13
C ALA A 18 -10.19 13.03 -18.38
N GLU A 19 -9.75 13.87 -17.43
CA GLU A 19 -8.49 14.60 -17.50
C GLU A 19 -7.26 13.67 -17.48
N GLN A 20 -7.37 12.53 -16.79
CA GLN A 20 -6.33 11.50 -16.76
C GLN A 20 -6.36 10.58 -18.00
N SER A 21 -7.44 10.63 -18.79
CA SER A 21 -7.61 9.88 -20.04
C SER A 21 -7.15 10.71 -21.25
N HIS A 22 -5.95 11.28 -21.17
CA HIS A 22 -5.23 11.75 -22.35
C HIS A 22 -4.06 10.80 -22.62
N ASP A 23 -4.38 9.66 -23.24
CA ASP A 23 -3.66 9.07 -24.38
C ASP A 23 -4.33 7.72 -24.72
N ASP A 24 -4.51 7.53 -26.02
CA ASP A 24 -5.42 6.60 -26.70
C ASP A 24 -5.32 5.11 -26.31
N SER A 25 -6.48 4.47 -26.07
CA SER A 25 -6.73 3.09 -26.54
C SER A 25 -8.22 2.76 -26.52
N SER A 26 -8.83 2.75 -27.71
CA SER A 26 -10.19 2.27 -27.95
C SER A 26 -10.15 0.75 -28.12
N SER A 27 -10.79 -0.01 -27.24
CA SER A 27 -11.17 -1.40 -27.51
C SER A 27 -12.53 -1.71 -26.88
N GLU A 28 -13.54 -1.66 -27.75
CA GLU A 28 -14.70 -2.55 -27.90
C GLU A 28 -15.39 -3.20 -26.68
N ASP A 29 -16.71 -3.01 -26.70
CA ASP A 29 -17.76 -3.42 -25.78
C ASP A 29 -17.94 -4.94 -25.69
N SER A 30 -18.21 -5.47 -24.51
CA SER A 30 -18.68 -6.86 -24.34
C SER A 30 -19.53 -6.95 -23.07
N ASP A 31 -20.81 -6.65 -23.23
CA ASP A 31 -21.87 -6.93 -22.25
C ASP A 31 -22.05 -8.45 -22.09
N ALA A 32 -21.98 -8.92 -20.84
CA ALA A 32 -22.46 -10.23 -20.44
C ALA A 32 -23.26 -10.10 -19.14
N GLU A 33 -24.57 -9.89 -19.30
CA GLU A 33 -25.57 -9.99 -18.26
C GLU A 33 -25.64 -11.44 -17.74
N THR A 34 -25.44 -11.65 -16.44
CA THR A 34 -25.90 -12.88 -15.78
C THR A 34 -26.80 -12.50 -14.62
N ASP A 35 -28.09 -12.56 -14.90
CA ASP A 35 -29.18 -12.57 -13.93
C ASP A 35 -29.12 -13.84 -13.07
N GLY A 36 -29.37 -13.72 -11.76
CA GLY A 36 -29.07 -14.80 -10.81
C GLY A 36 -29.55 -14.58 -9.38
N GLN A 37 -30.85 -14.29 -9.23
CA GLN A 37 -31.76 -14.64 -8.12
C GLN A 37 -31.32 -14.61 -6.63
N ALA A 38 -32.21 -13.99 -5.86
CA ALA A 38 -32.25 -13.84 -4.42
C ALA A 38 -32.18 -15.13 -3.58
N SER A 39 -31.53 -15.05 -2.43
CA SER A 39 -31.91 -15.80 -1.21
C SER A 39 -31.76 -14.88 0.00
N GLY A 40 -32.86 -14.66 0.70
CA GLY A 40 -32.98 -13.69 1.77
C GLY A 40 -32.58 -14.21 3.15
N GLY A 41 -32.33 -13.24 4.04
CA GLY A 41 -32.93 -13.23 5.37
C GLY A 41 -31.99 -13.52 6.55
N SER A 42 -32.08 -12.60 7.53
CA SER A 42 -31.63 -12.72 8.93
C SER A 42 -30.13 -12.46 9.16
N ASP A 43 -29.67 -11.64 10.09
CA ASP A 43 -30.25 -10.66 11.03
C ASP A 43 -29.06 -9.82 11.54
N SER A 44 -29.35 -8.55 11.81
CA SER A 44 -28.60 -7.54 12.54
C SER A 44 -27.35 -7.97 13.37
N GLY A 45 -26.17 -7.52 12.94
CA GLY A 45 -24.91 -7.46 13.69
C GLY A 45 -23.76 -7.71 12.71
N ASP A 46 -22.87 -6.78 12.35
CA ASP A 46 -22.09 -5.90 13.20
C ASP A 46 -21.56 -4.72 12.37
N TRP A 47 -22.16 -3.55 12.50
CA TRP A 47 -21.49 -2.27 12.21
C TRP A 47 -21.15 -1.60 13.55
N ILE A 48 -20.35 -2.27 14.37
CA ILE A 48 -20.02 -1.75 15.71
C ILE A 48 -18.68 -1.00 15.63
N PHE A 49 -18.73 0.33 15.73
CA PHE A 49 -17.57 1.24 15.82
C PHE A 49 -16.90 1.25 17.21
N THR A 50 -17.22 0.27 18.06
CA THR A 50 -16.77 0.18 19.46
C THR A 50 -16.30 -1.24 19.71
N ILE A 51 -15.03 -1.42 20.08
CA ILE A 51 -14.51 -2.72 20.50
C ILE A 51 -15.32 -3.19 21.72
N ARG A 52 -16.12 -4.25 21.54
CA ARG A 52 -16.78 -4.93 22.65
C ARG A 52 -15.76 -5.86 23.29
N GLU A 53 -15.21 -5.43 24.42
CA GLU A 53 -14.50 -6.32 25.33
C GLU A 53 -15.51 -7.35 25.90
N LYS A 54 -15.20 -8.65 25.75
CA LYS A 54 -16.03 -9.74 26.30
C LYS A 54 -15.12 -10.87 26.78
N ASP A 55 -15.12 -11.06 28.09
CA ASP A 55 -14.37 -12.04 28.87
C ASP A 55 -14.54 -13.52 28.47
N PRO A 56 -13.54 -14.37 28.82
CA PRO A 56 -13.42 -15.75 28.34
C PRO A 56 -14.23 -16.71 29.22
N LYS A 57 -15.03 -17.56 28.57
CA LYS A 57 -15.54 -18.79 29.22
C LYS A 57 -15.77 -19.89 28.19
N ASN A 58 -14.90 -20.89 28.37
CA ASN A 58 -14.81 -22.24 27.84
C ASN A 58 -16.08 -22.91 27.33
N LEU A 59 -15.87 -23.80 26.37
CA LEU A 59 -16.31 -25.21 26.24
C LEU A 59 -16.51 -25.49 24.73
N GLU A 60 -16.15 -26.61 24.10
CA GLU A 60 -15.41 -27.82 24.44
C GLU A 60 -15.39 -28.66 23.14
N ASN A 61 -14.24 -29.24 22.79
CA ASN A 61 -13.98 -30.40 21.91
C ASN A 61 -14.33 -30.39 20.40
N GLY A 62 -13.27 -30.44 19.60
CA GLY A 62 -13.27 -30.86 18.18
C GLY A 62 -12.01 -30.37 17.45
N ALA A 63 -10.89 -31.06 17.63
CA ALA A 63 -9.56 -30.63 17.20
C ALA A 63 -9.42 -30.31 15.70
N LEU A 64 -9.10 -29.04 15.38
CA LEU A 64 -8.27 -28.62 14.25
C LEU A 64 -7.56 -27.31 14.66
N GLN A 65 -6.23 -27.36 14.69
CA GLN A 65 -5.32 -26.29 15.10
C GLN A 65 -5.49 -25.01 14.25
N PRO A 66 -5.35 -23.82 14.85
CA PRO A 66 -5.31 -22.55 14.14
C PRO A 66 -3.86 -22.20 13.78
N SER A 67 -3.42 -22.54 12.57
CA SER A 67 -2.25 -21.91 11.96
C SER A 67 -2.34 -21.96 10.43
N ASP A 68 -1.93 -20.86 9.80
CA ASP A 68 -1.45 -20.82 8.41
C ASP A 68 -2.45 -20.71 7.26
N LEU A 69 -3.44 -19.82 7.35
CA LEU A 69 -4.16 -19.34 6.17
C LEU A 69 -4.17 -17.80 6.13
N ASP A 70 -3.05 -17.20 5.71
CA ASP A 70 -3.02 -16.28 4.54
C ASP A 70 -1.63 -15.64 4.32
N ARG A 71 -0.69 -16.38 3.73
CA ARG A 71 0.45 -15.76 3.02
C ARG A 71 0.99 -16.69 1.94
N ASN A 72 0.11 -17.24 1.12
CA ASN A 72 0.54 -18.05 -0.01
C ASN A 72 -0.35 -17.82 -1.24
N LYS A 73 -0.38 -16.57 -1.73
CA LYS A 73 -0.89 -16.19 -3.06
C LYS A 73 -0.14 -14.97 -3.61
N MET A 74 1.20 -15.01 -3.66
CA MET A 74 1.90 -14.13 -4.59
C MET A 74 2.83 -15.00 -5.41
N LYS A 75 2.38 -15.22 -6.65
CA LYS A 75 3.08 -15.89 -7.74
C LYS A 75 4.57 -15.53 -7.67
N ASP A 76 5.46 -16.49 -7.86
CA ASP A 76 6.90 -16.28 -8.10
C ASP A 76 7.08 -15.22 -9.20
N ILE A 77 7.12 -13.96 -8.79
CA ILE A 77 7.62 -12.87 -9.60
C ILE A 77 9.13 -13.08 -9.56
N PRO A 78 9.82 -13.16 -10.71
CA PRO A 78 11.28 -13.18 -10.70
C PRO A 78 11.73 -12.01 -9.82
N LYS A 79 12.39 -12.31 -8.69
CA LYS A 79 12.86 -11.30 -7.74
C LYS A 79 13.70 -10.31 -8.53
N ARG A 80 13.11 -9.17 -8.90
CA ARG A 80 13.86 -8.11 -9.54
C ARG A 80 15.04 -7.80 -8.62
N PRO A 81 16.24 -7.59 -9.18
CA PRO A 81 17.36 -7.18 -8.36
C PRO A 81 16.98 -5.92 -7.61
N PHE A 82 17.47 -5.79 -6.38
CA PHE A 82 17.33 -4.55 -5.63
C PHE A 82 17.96 -3.39 -6.40
N SER A 83 17.43 -2.21 -6.15
CA SER A 83 17.88 -0.94 -6.70
C SER A 83 19.39 -0.78 -6.53
N GLN A 84 20.09 -0.45 -7.62
CA GLN A 84 21.55 -0.24 -7.58
C GLN A 84 21.91 0.97 -6.70
N CYS A 85 21.02 1.98 -6.66
CA CYS A 85 21.23 3.16 -5.83
C CYS A 85 21.33 2.85 -4.33
N LEU A 86 20.83 1.70 -3.85
CA LEU A 86 20.96 1.35 -2.43
C LEU A 86 22.41 1.20 -1.99
N SER A 87 23.25 0.60 -2.85
CA SER A 87 24.68 0.43 -2.56
C SER A 87 25.49 1.64 -2.99
N THR A 88 25.15 2.26 -4.12
CA THR A 88 25.99 3.29 -4.73
C THR A 88 25.71 4.70 -4.20
N ILE A 89 24.50 4.94 -3.70
CA ILE A 89 24.05 6.27 -3.26
C ILE A 89 23.58 6.23 -1.80
N ILE A 90 22.57 5.42 -1.48
CA ILE A 90 21.95 5.43 -0.15
C ILE A 90 22.96 5.00 0.93
N SER A 91 23.64 3.87 0.76
CA SER A 91 24.60 3.36 1.76
C SER A 91 25.71 4.37 2.14
N PRO A 92 26.48 4.93 1.18
CA PRO A 92 27.51 5.92 1.52
C PRO A 92 26.90 7.21 2.11
N LEU A 93 25.78 7.70 1.60
CA LEU A 93 25.12 8.91 2.14
C LEU A 93 24.73 8.73 3.61
N PHE A 94 24.13 7.58 3.97
CA PHE A 94 23.76 7.34 5.37
C PHE A 94 24.99 7.16 6.27
N ALA A 95 26.12 6.68 5.75
CA ALA A 95 27.37 6.65 6.51
C ALA A 95 27.88 8.07 6.81
N GLU A 96 27.90 8.95 5.81
CA GLU A 96 28.30 10.36 5.98
C GLU A 96 27.33 11.13 6.91
N LEU A 97 26.02 10.92 6.76
CA LEU A 97 25.01 11.54 7.62
C LEU A 97 25.18 11.11 9.07
N LYS A 98 25.49 9.83 9.32
CA LYS A 98 25.74 9.31 10.64
C LYS A 98 26.97 9.97 11.27
N GLU A 99 28.08 10.05 10.54
CA GLU A 99 29.31 10.72 11.03
C GLU A 99 29.06 12.19 11.35
N LYS A 100 28.42 12.92 10.43
CA LYS A 100 28.13 14.35 10.60
C LYS A 100 27.17 14.62 11.75
N SER A 101 26.13 13.80 11.90
CA SER A 101 25.18 13.93 13.00
C SER A 101 25.83 13.63 14.34
N GLN A 102 26.70 12.63 14.41
CA GLN A 102 27.45 12.30 15.62
C GLN A 102 28.40 13.44 16.03
N ALA A 103 29.07 14.07 15.07
CA ALA A 103 29.94 15.22 15.32
C ALA A 103 29.19 16.46 15.86
N CYS A 104 27.91 16.63 15.49
CA CYS A 104 27.06 17.72 15.96
C CYS A 104 26.16 17.35 17.16
N GLY A 105 26.29 16.15 17.74
CA GLY A 105 25.44 15.69 18.85
C GLY A 105 23.97 15.43 18.45
N GLY A 106 23.72 15.16 17.17
CA GLY A 106 22.40 14.89 16.62
C GLY A 106 21.85 13.49 16.96
N ASN A 107 20.55 13.29 16.70
CA ASN A 107 19.88 12.02 16.92
C ASN A 107 20.22 11.01 15.80
N LEU A 108 21.06 10.02 16.12
CA LEU A 108 21.35 8.88 15.25
C LEU A 108 20.07 8.11 14.91
N GLY A 109 19.21 7.84 15.91
CA GLY A 109 18.07 6.93 15.79
C GLY A 109 17.16 7.21 14.58
N SER A 110 16.88 8.49 14.28
CA SER A 110 16.08 8.87 13.12
C SER A 110 16.75 8.56 11.78
N ILE A 111 18.08 8.63 11.71
CA ILE A 111 18.88 8.28 10.53
C ILE A 111 18.83 6.77 10.31
N GLU A 112 19.04 5.97 11.35
CA GLU A 112 18.92 4.51 11.23
C GLU A 112 17.50 4.07 10.90
N GLU A 113 16.47 4.69 11.49
CA GLU A 113 15.07 4.40 11.20
C GLU A 113 14.73 4.69 9.74
N LEU A 114 15.12 5.86 9.23
CA LEU A 114 14.91 6.21 7.82
C LEU A 114 15.63 5.25 6.87
N ARG A 115 16.88 4.87 7.20
CA ARG A 115 17.61 3.85 6.44
C ARG A 115 16.80 2.55 6.38
N GLY A 116 16.33 2.06 7.53
CA GLY A 116 15.52 0.85 7.62
C GLY A 116 14.23 0.94 6.80
N ALA A 117 13.54 2.08 6.86
CA ALA A 117 12.31 2.31 6.08
C ALA A 117 12.55 2.25 4.56
N ILE A 118 13.69 2.75 4.08
CA ILE A 118 14.06 2.65 2.66
C ILE A 118 14.28 1.18 2.27
N TYR A 119 14.97 0.39 3.09
CA TYR A 119 15.16 -1.05 2.81
C TYR A 119 13.83 -1.81 2.82
N LEU A 120 12.95 -1.53 3.78
CA LEU A 120 11.62 -2.15 3.83
C LEU A 120 10.77 -1.78 2.59
N ALA A 121 10.86 -0.54 2.12
CA ALA A 121 10.20 -0.12 0.89
C ALA A 121 10.74 -0.88 -0.33
N GLU A 122 12.05 -1.11 -0.41
CA GLU A 122 12.65 -1.90 -1.48
C GLU A 122 12.23 -3.37 -1.42
N GLU A 123 12.18 -3.97 -0.23
CA GLU A 123 11.70 -5.35 -0.04
C GLU A 123 10.24 -5.50 -0.49
N ALA A 124 9.39 -4.51 -0.21
CA ALA A 124 8.00 -4.50 -0.64
C ALA A 124 7.86 -4.22 -2.15
N CYS A 125 8.75 -3.43 -2.74
CA CYS A 125 8.68 -3.03 -4.15
C CYS A 125 10.10 -2.83 -4.74
N PRO A 126 10.71 -3.88 -5.33
CA PRO A 126 12.04 -3.78 -5.93
C PRO A 126 12.08 -2.76 -7.08
N GLY A 127 13.07 -1.87 -7.05
CA GLY A 127 13.26 -0.76 -8.00
C GLY A 127 12.66 0.58 -7.54
N ILE A 128 11.97 0.63 -6.39
CA ILE A 128 11.38 1.87 -5.90
C ILE A 128 12.43 2.91 -5.52
N SER A 129 13.57 2.47 -4.96
CA SER A 129 14.64 3.40 -4.57
C SER A 129 15.28 4.06 -5.79
N ASP A 130 15.53 3.31 -6.88
CA ASP A 130 16.04 3.87 -8.14
C ASP A 130 15.05 4.91 -8.72
N THR A 131 13.75 4.62 -8.67
CA THR A 131 12.69 5.54 -9.13
C THR A 131 12.68 6.82 -8.30
N MET A 132 12.77 6.71 -6.98
CA MET A 132 12.83 7.86 -6.07
C MET A 132 14.02 8.76 -6.38
N VAL A 133 15.21 8.18 -6.53
CA VAL A 133 16.44 8.92 -6.84
C VAL A 133 16.33 9.61 -8.20
N ALA A 134 15.86 8.90 -9.23
CA ALA A 134 15.68 9.47 -10.57
C ALA A 134 14.71 10.67 -10.56
N GLN A 135 13.56 10.54 -9.88
CA GLN A 135 12.60 11.63 -9.75
C GLN A 135 13.16 12.84 -8.97
N LEU A 136 13.96 12.60 -7.93
CA LEU A 136 14.59 13.66 -7.17
C LEU A 136 15.59 14.45 -8.03
N VAL A 137 16.47 13.76 -8.76
CA VAL A 137 17.43 14.38 -9.68
C VAL A 137 16.70 15.17 -10.77
N GLN A 138 15.66 14.59 -11.38
CA GLN A 138 14.87 15.25 -12.41
C GLN A 138 14.20 16.54 -11.90
N ARG A 139 13.71 16.56 -10.66
CA ARG A 139 13.10 17.75 -10.05
C ARG A 139 14.11 18.87 -9.79
N LEU A 140 15.36 18.53 -9.48
CA LEU A 140 16.42 19.50 -9.20
C LEU A 140 17.10 20.06 -10.45
N GLN A 141 16.93 19.42 -11.60
CA GLN A 141 17.51 19.84 -12.88
C GLN A 141 16.64 20.84 -13.67
N ARG A 142 15.44 21.17 -13.17
CA ARG A 142 14.54 22.20 -13.76
C ARG A 142 14.81 23.56 -13.16
#